data_AF-A0A374EW09-F1
#
_entry.id   AF-A0A374EW09-F1
#
_cell.length_a   1.000
_cell.length_b   1.000
_cell.length_c   1.000
_cell.angle_alpha   90.00
_cell.angle_beta   90.00
_cell.angle_gamma   90.00
#
_symmetry.space_group_name_H-M   'P 1'
#
loop_
_entity.id
_entity.type
_entity.pdbx_description
1 polymer ?
#
loop_
_entity_poly.entity_id
_entity_poly.type
_entity_poly.pdbx_seq_one_letter_code
_entity_poly.pdbx_strand_id
1 'polypeptide(L)'
;MCLFGVVCCPLGLWWSVRNYLCFGIKPNYVPSLSNADVQYIGDLTAKHRLTDFSFSQIKIVFEQWGGESYKEYNPTIAMLKNSLFGEGINETFFPENAMLVPYALFWIALVLAVIAFIAMLIVLFVKTDNARFTEKLMFTVVYATVLGNYYNFCIRYPFICTMNFRYIIPCMLIGLINIGLFTDLCSRSEKSPCKAIVSTLSYLSSAFIVLSYITYFFVASTNG
;
A
#
# COMPACT_ATOMS: atom_id res chain seq x y z
N MET A 1 30.02 0.44 3.24
CA MET A 1 29.24 0.49 1.98
C MET A 1 29.64 -0.65 1.04
N CYS A 2 30.90 -0.77 0.60
CA CYS A 2 31.32 -1.83 -0.33
C CYS A 2 31.13 -3.26 0.20
N LEU A 3 31.47 -3.53 1.47
CA LEU A 3 31.25 -4.84 2.11
C LEU A 3 29.76 -5.25 2.16
N PHE A 4 28.86 -4.29 2.39
CA PHE A 4 27.42 -4.54 2.38
C PHE A 4 26.95 -4.90 0.97
N GLY A 5 27.38 -4.17 -0.06
CA GLY A 5 27.06 -4.48 -1.45
C GLY A 5 27.55 -5.86 -1.87
N VAL A 6 28.78 -6.24 -1.48
CA VAL A 6 29.36 -7.55 -1.81
C VAL A 6 28.61 -8.71 -1.17
N VAL A 7 27.98 -8.52 -0.01
CA VAL A 7 27.18 -9.57 0.64
C VAL A 7 25.73 -9.57 0.15
N CYS A 8 25.11 -8.39 0.04
CA CYS A 8 23.71 -8.26 -0.32
C CYS A 8 23.42 -8.50 -1.80
N CYS A 9 24.31 -8.10 -2.72
CA CYS A 9 24.08 -8.31 -4.15
C CYS A 9 24.04 -9.80 -4.53
N PRO A 10 24.99 -10.66 -4.09
CA PRO A 10 24.88 -12.09 -4.31
C PRO A 10 23.64 -12.67 -3.66
N LEU A 11 23.38 -12.39 -2.37
CA LEU A 11 22.21 -12.96 -1.68
C LEU A 11 20.88 -12.55 -2.31
N GLY A 12 20.71 -11.27 -2.66
CA GLY A 12 19.47 -10.75 -3.25
C GLY A 12 19.25 -11.16 -4.70
N LEU A 13 20.32 -11.36 -5.47
CA LEU A 13 20.25 -11.72 -6.89
C LEU A 13 20.45 -13.22 -7.16
N TRP A 14 20.89 -14.00 -6.17
CA TRP A 14 21.25 -15.41 -6.36
C TRP A 14 20.10 -16.21 -6.97
N TRP A 15 18.86 -15.95 -6.55
CA TRP A 15 17.69 -16.63 -7.11
C TRP A 15 17.54 -16.36 -8.61
N SER A 16 17.62 -15.09 -9.03
CA SER A 16 17.51 -14.69 -10.43
C SER A 16 18.70 -15.20 -11.26
N VAL A 17 19.93 -15.13 -10.70
CA VAL A 17 21.15 -15.63 -11.35
C VAL A 17 21.08 -17.15 -11.50
N ARG A 18 20.72 -17.89 -10.45
CA ARG A 18 20.54 -19.35 -10.49
C ARG A 18 19.49 -19.75 -11.52
N ASN A 19 18.36 -19.06 -11.56
CA ASN A 19 17.30 -19.42 -12.50
C ASN A 19 17.67 -19.10 -13.96
N TYR A 20 18.44 -18.04 -14.19
CA TYR A 20 18.99 -17.76 -15.49
C TYR A 20 20.01 -18.82 -15.94
N LEU A 21 20.96 -19.18 -15.07
CA LEU A 21 22.01 -20.14 -15.40
C LEU A 21 21.51 -21.59 -15.51
N CYS A 22 20.65 -22.04 -14.59
CA CYS A 22 20.21 -23.43 -14.53
C CYS A 22 18.96 -23.72 -15.37
N PHE A 23 18.08 -22.73 -15.56
CA PHE A 23 16.77 -22.93 -16.21
C PHE A 23 16.53 -22.00 -17.41
N GLY A 24 17.49 -21.14 -17.77
CA GLY A 24 17.34 -20.20 -18.89
C GLY A 24 16.27 -19.12 -18.68
N ILE A 25 15.78 -18.96 -17.45
CA ILE A 25 14.70 -18.01 -17.13
C ILE A 25 15.29 -16.61 -17.06
N LYS A 26 14.79 -15.71 -17.91
CA LYS A 26 15.24 -14.31 -17.93
C LYS A 26 14.92 -13.64 -16.59
N PRO A 27 15.80 -12.77 -16.04
CA PRO A 27 15.55 -12.08 -14.78
C PRO A 27 14.25 -11.25 -14.73
N ASN A 28 13.74 -10.82 -15.88
CA ASN A 28 12.51 -10.04 -16.01
C ASN A 28 11.29 -10.91 -16.42
N TYR A 29 11.42 -12.23 -16.34
CA TYR A 29 10.33 -13.15 -16.67
C TYR A 29 9.27 -13.13 -15.58
N VAL A 30 8.02 -12.88 -15.99
CA VAL A 30 6.83 -13.01 -15.15
C VAL A 30 6.00 -14.15 -15.71
N PRO A 31 5.64 -15.17 -14.91
CA PRO A 31 4.73 -16.22 -15.35
C PRO A 31 3.41 -15.61 -15.82
N SER A 32 3.02 -15.89 -17.06
CA SER A 32 1.72 -15.46 -17.60
C SER A 32 0.62 -16.40 -17.11
N LEU A 33 -0.39 -15.86 -16.45
CA LEU A 33 -1.64 -16.58 -16.22
C LEU A 33 -2.47 -16.60 -17.51
N SER A 34 -3.34 -17.60 -17.63
CA SER A 34 -4.28 -17.69 -18.75
C SER A 34 -5.32 -16.56 -18.68
N ASN A 35 -5.75 -16.03 -19.82
CA ASN A 35 -6.88 -15.09 -19.86
C ASN A 35 -8.22 -15.75 -19.48
N ALA A 36 -8.28 -17.08 -19.45
CA ALA A 36 -9.44 -17.83 -18.95
C ALA A 36 -9.46 -17.95 -17.41
N ASP A 37 -8.46 -17.40 -16.72
CA ASP A 37 -8.39 -17.43 -15.26
C ASP A 37 -9.48 -16.55 -14.64
N VAL A 38 -10.03 -17.00 -13.51
CA VAL A 38 -11.06 -16.26 -12.76
C VAL A 38 -10.58 -14.88 -12.31
N GLN A 39 -9.26 -14.69 -12.16
CA GLN A 39 -8.64 -13.44 -11.75
C GLN A 39 -8.46 -12.44 -12.90
N TYR A 40 -8.72 -12.83 -14.15
CA TYR A 40 -8.54 -11.95 -15.31
C TYR A 40 -9.56 -10.81 -15.28
N ILE A 41 -9.04 -9.59 -15.43
CA ILE A 41 -9.80 -8.32 -15.48
C ILE A 41 -9.41 -7.48 -16.71
N GLY A 42 -8.75 -8.09 -17.69
CA GLY A 42 -8.30 -7.42 -18.92
C GLY A 42 -9.41 -7.11 -19.91
N ASP A 43 -10.62 -7.59 -19.67
CA ASP A 43 -11.83 -7.22 -20.44
C ASP A 43 -12.15 -5.73 -20.28
N LEU A 44 -11.69 -5.09 -19.19
CA LEU A 44 -11.81 -3.67 -18.94
C LEU A 44 -10.55 -2.91 -19.42
N THR A 45 -10.78 -1.81 -20.16
CA THR A 45 -9.72 -0.90 -20.60
C THR A 45 -8.90 -0.38 -19.42
N ALA A 46 -7.58 -0.27 -19.57
CA ALA A 46 -6.68 0.23 -18.53
C ALA A 46 -7.12 1.61 -17.96
N LYS A 47 -7.61 2.51 -18.82
CA LYS A 47 -8.16 3.80 -18.38
C LYS A 47 -9.33 3.62 -17.42
N HIS A 48 -10.30 2.79 -17.77
CA HIS A 48 -11.46 2.52 -16.93
C HIS A 48 -11.03 1.99 -15.56
N ARG A 49 -10.10 1.03 -15.56
CA ARG A 49 -9.56 0.45 -14.33
C ARG A 49 -8.89 1.48 -13.42
N LEU A 50 -8.12 2.42 -13.97
CA LEU A 50 -7.38 3.41 -13.19
C LEU A 50 -8.24 4.59 -12.71
N THR A 51 -9.32 4.93 -13.41
CA THR A 51 -10.10 6.16 -13.13
C THR A 51 -11.43 5.93 -12.44
N ASP A 52 -11.92 4.69 -12.37
CA ASP A 52 -13.21 4.41 -11.73
C ASP A 52 -13.05 4.28 -10.21
N PHE A 53 -13.40 5.36 -9.50
CA PHE A 53 -13.47 5.45 -8.05
C PHE A 53 -14.93 5.45 -7.55
N SER A 54 -15.83 4.78 -8.25
CA SER A 54 -17.23 4.70 -7.85
C SER A 54 -17.40 4.01 -6.50
N PHE A 55 -18.46 4.38 -5.76
CA PHE A 55 -18.81 3.75 -4.49
C PHE A 55 -19.01 2.24 -4.57
N SER A 56 -19.27 1.70 -5.78
CA SER A 56 -19.38 0.26 -6.00
C SER A 56 -18.10 -0.49 -5.60
N GLN A 57 -16.93 0.09 -5.89
CA GLN A 57 -15.62 -0.49 -5.58
C GLN A 57 -15.24 -0.35 -4.10
N ILE A 58 -15.95 0.45 -3.31
CA ILE A 58 -15.64 0.69 -1.88
C ILE A 58 -16.77 0.16 -0.98
N LYS A 59 -17.86 -0.35 -1.57
CA LYS A 59 -19.02 -0.88 -0.84
C LYS A 59 -18.62 -1.96 0.18
N ILE A 60 -17.71 -2.84 -0.21
CA ILE A 60 -17.13 -3.86 0.65
C ILE A 60 -15.65 -3.51 0.83
N VAL A 61 -15.18 -3.37 2.07
CA VAL A 61 -13.78 -2.94 2.35
C VAL A 61 -12.75 -4.06 2.20
N PHE A 62 -13.21 -5.30 2.06
CA PHE A 62 -12.39 -6.48 1.77
C PHE A 62 -12.17 -6.66 0.27
N GLU A 63 -11.03 -7.24 -0.12
CA GLU A 63 -10.71 -7.54 -1.52
C GLU A 63 -11.65 -8.63 -2.08
N GLN A 64 -12.26 -8.39 -3.24
CA GLN A 64 -13.16 -9.31 -3.91
C GLN A 64 -12.49 -9.93 -5.14
N TRP A 65 -12.33 -11.25 -5.09
CA TRP A 65 -11.61 -12.05 -6.08
C TRP A 65 -12.48 -12.62 -7.21
N GLY A 66 -13.78 -12.27 -7.22
CA GLY A 66 -14.78 -12.92 -8.07
C GLY A 66 -15.35 -14.19 -7.45
N GLY A 67 -16.66 -14.39 -7.63
CA GLY A 67 -17.48 -15.43 -7.00
C GLY A 67 -18.95 -15.03 -7.13
N GLU A 68 -19.73 -15.07 -6.05
CA GLU A 68 -21.07 -14.44 -5.98
C GLU A 68 -21.00 -12.90 -5.89
N SER A 69 -19.80 -12.34 -5.68
CA SER A 69 -19.53 -10.89 -5.59
C SER A 69 -18.84 -10.36 -6.87
N TYR A 70 -18.57 -9.05 -6.89
CA TYR A 70 -17.88 -8.39 -8.00
C TYR A 70 -16.36 -8.66 -7.98
N LYS A 71 -15.67 -8.34 -9.08
CA LYS A 71 -14.21 -8.38 -9.14
C LYS A 71 -13.65 -6.98 -8.92
N GLU A 72 -12.67 -6.86 -8.02
CA GLU A 72 -11.84 -5.65 -7.95
C GLU A 72 -11.10 -5.45 -9.27
N TYR A 73 -11.14 -4.23 -9.80
CA TYR A 73 -10.38 -3.89 -10.99
C TYR A 73 -9.57 -2.61 -10.86
N ASN A 74 -9.84 -1.78 -9.85
CA ASN A 74 -9.09 -0.55 -9.62
C ASN A 74 -7.83 -0.83 -8.78
N PRO A 75 -6.61 -0.68 -9.33
CA PRO A 75 -5.38 -1.01 -8.62
C PRO A 75 -5.14 -0.19 -7.35
N THR A 76 -5.61 1.06 -7.33
CA THR A 76 -5.46 1.97 -6.19
C THR A 76 -6.37 1.54 -5.04
N ILE A 77 -7.59 1.14 -5.34
CA ILE A 77 -8.54 0.69 -4.32
C ILE A 77 -8.13 -0.70 -3.82
N ALA A 78 -7.81 -1.62 -4.74
CA ALA A 78 -7.37 -2.97 -4.41
C ALA A 78 -6.14 -2.95 -3.49
N MET A 79 -5.09 -2.18 -3.83
CA MET A 79 -3.91 -2.08 -2.96
C MET A 79 -4.21 -1.51 -1.57
N LEU A 80 -5.15 -0.56 -1.45
CA LEU A 80 -5.52 0.03 -0.16
C LEU A 80 -6.24 -1.00 0.72
N LYS A 81 -7.20 -1.75 0.16
CA LYS A 81 -7.88 -2.83 0.88
C LYS A 81 -6.90 -3.92 1.30
N ASN A 82 -6.07 -4.36 0.35
CA ASN A 82 -5.09 -5.43 0.54
C ASN A 82 -4.00 -5.03 1.56
N SER A 83 -3.68 -3.74 1.69
CA SER A 83 -2.74 -3.25 2.72
C SER A 83 -3.19 -3.52 4.16
N LEU A 84 -4.50 -3.63 4.40
CA LEU A 84 -5.08 -3.79 5.73
C LEU A 84 -5.54 -5.22 6.00
N PHE A 85 -6.10 -5.88 4.98
CA PHE A 85 -6.79 -7.17 5.13
C PHE A 85 -6.12 -8.31 4.37
N GLY A 86 -5.14 -8.02 3.51
CA GLY A 86 -4.55 -9.05 2.65
C GLY A 86 -5.58 -9.66 1.69
N GLU A 87 -5.24 -10.83 1.14
CA GLU A 87 -6.06 -11.55 0.16
C GLU A 87 -7.06 -12.53 0.82
N GLY A 88 -6.85 -12.86 2.10
CA GLY A 88 -7.55 -13.95 2.79
C GLY A 88 -8.55 -13.53 3.87
N ILE A 89 -8.56 -12.26 4.29
CA ILE A 89 -9.49 -11.77 5.30
C ILE A 89 -10.72 -11.21 4.61
N ASN A 90 -11.90 -11.70 5.00
CA ASN A 90 -13.20 -11.32 4.46
C ASN A 90 -14.24 -11.10 5.58
N GLU A 91 -15.50 -10.90 5.20
CA GLU A 91 -16.61 -10.65 6.12
C GLU A 91 -16.89 -11.81 7.08
N THR A 92 -16.54 -13.05 6.73
CA THR A 92 -16.86 -14.23 7.56
C THR A 92 -16.01 -14.31 8.83
N PHE A 93 -14.92 -13.54 8.92
CA PHE A 93 -14.09 -13.46 10.13
C PHE A 93 -14.68 -12.54 11.21
N PHE A 94 -15.75 -11.80 10.90
CA PHE A 94 -16.33 -10.81 11.79
C PHE A 94 -17.79 -11.14 12.11
N PRO A 95 -18.19 -11.13 13.40
CA PRO A 95 -19.61 -11.19 13.74
C PRO A 95 -20.31 -9.89 13.29
N GLU A 96 -21.62 -9.98 13.01
CA GLU A 96 -22.41 -8.84 12.47
C GLU A 96 -22.29 -7.56 13.31
N ASN A 97 -22.22 -7.70 14.63
CA ASN A 97 -22.07 -6.58 15.57
C ASN A 97 -20.69 -5.90 15.54
N ALA A 98 -19.65 -6.57 15.02
CA ALA A 98 -18.29 -6.05 14.92
C ALA A 98 -17.92 -5.62 13.49
N MET A 99 -18.83 -5.76 12.51
CA MET A 99 -18.58 -5.43 11.11
C MET A 99 -18.19 -3.96 10.90
N LEU A 100 -18.58 -3.04 11.80
CA LEU A 100 -18.18 -1.64 11.73
C LEU A 100 -16.67 -1.41 11.95
N VAL A 101 -15.99 -2.31 12.65
CA VAL A 101 -14.55 -2.18 12.98
C VAL A 101 -13.66 -2.16 11.72
N PRO A 102 -13.71 -3.17 10.81
CA PRO A 102 -12.89 -3.14 9.59
C PRO A 102 -13.23 -1.95 8.69
N TYR A 103 -14.49 -1.52 8.63
CA TYR A 103 -14.88 -0.33 7.86
C TYR A 103 -14.27 0.95 8.45
N ALA A 104 -14.34 1.13 9.77
CA ALA A 104 -13.71 2.27 10.44
C ALA A 104 -12.18 2.27 10.25
N LEU A 105 -11.55 1.09 10.35
CA LEU A 105 -10.12 0.92 10.09
C LEU A 105 -9.74 1.36 8.67
N PHE A 106 -10.50 0.92 7.67
CA PHE A 106 -10.27 1.27 6.27
C PHE A 106 -10.30 2.78 6.04
N TRP A 107 -11.32 3.48 6.55
CA TRP A 107 -11.45 4.92 6.35
C TRP A 107 -10.36 5.72 7.08
N ILE A 108 -9.98 5.31 8.30
CA ILE A 108 -8.87 5.95 9.03
C ILE A 108 -7.54 5.73 8.30
N ALA A 109 -7.30 4.51 7.81
CA ALA A 109 -6.12 4.19 7.03
C ALA A 109 -6.05 5.02 5.73
N LEU A 110 -7.17 5.17 5.03
CA LEU A 110 -7.26 6.01 3.83
C LEU A 110 -6.90 7.46 4.13
N VAL A 111 -7.45 8.03 5.22
CA VAL A 111 -7.15 9.39 5.65
C VAL A 111 -5.65 9.53 5.98
N LEU A 112 -5.07 8.58 6.71
CA LEU A 112 -3.64 8.57 7.04
C LEU A 112 -2.77 8.47 5.77
N ALA A 113 -3.15 7.64 4.79
CA ALA A 113 -2.44 7.50 3.52
C ALA A 113 -2.47 8.81 2.70
N VAL A 114 -3.62 9.49 2.66
CA VAL A 114 -3.76 10.80 2.01
C VAL A 114 -2.91 11.85 2.73
N ILE A 115 -2.93 11.89 4.07
CA ILE A 115 -2.08 12.80 4.84
C ILE A 115 -0.60 12.50 4.60
N ALA A 116 -0.18 11.23 4.54
CA ALA A 116 1.19 10.85 4.25
C ALA A 116 1.66 11.38 2.89
N PHE A 117 0.81 11.27 1.87
CA PHE A 117 1.09 11.77 0.53
C PHE A 117 1.20 13.30 0.51
N ILE A 118 0.27 14.01 1.15
CA ILE A 118 0.31 15.47 1.25
C ILE A 118 1.54 15.92 2.06
N ALA A 119 1.84 15.27 3.18
CA ALA A 119 3.02 15.53 4.00
C ALA A 119 4.31 15.40 3.20
N MET A 120 4.42 14.38 2.34
CA MET A 120 5.57 14.21 1.44
C MET A 120 5.73 15.39 0.49
N LEU A 121 4.65 15.86 -0.14
CA LEU A 121 4.68 17.02 -1.03
C LEU A 121 5.12 18.28 -0.28
N ILE A 122 4.61 18.51 0.93
CA ILE A 122 4.97 19.68 1.75
C ILE A 122 6.44 19.59 2.20
N VAL A 123 6.85 18.46 2.76
CA VAL A 123 8.21 18.24 3.29
C VAL A 123 9.26 18.40 2.19
N LEU A 124 8.96 18.03 0.94
CA LEU A 124 9.86 18.20 -0.20
C LEU A 124 10.28 19.66 -0.42
N PHE A 125 9.34 20.61 -0.29
CA PHE A 125 9.59 22.03 -0.56
C PHE A 125 9.94 22.86 0.68
N VAL A 126 9.57 22.39 1.87
CA VAL A 126 9.86 23.10 3.13
C VAL A 126 11.24 22.71 3.66
N LYS A 127 12.01 23.68 4.18
CA LYS A 127 13.28 23.37 4.87
C LYS A 127 12.99 22.61 6.17
N THR A 128 13.70 21.49 6.37
CA THR A 128 13.66 20.70 7.61
C THR A 128 15.09 20.57 8.12
N ASP A 129 15.28 20.61 9.43
CA ASP A 129 16.61 20.43 10.02
C ASP A 129 17.02 18.95 10.05
N ASN A 130 16.05 18.03 10.10
CA ASN A 130 16.28 16.59 10.26
C ASN A 130 16.49 15.83 8.94
N ALA A 131 16.33 16.49 7.79
CA ALA A 131 16.50 15.84 6.48
C ALA A 131 17.04 16.84 5.45
N ARG A 132 18.11 16.45 4.77
CA ARG A 132 18.70 17.22 3.67
C ARG A 132 17.78 17.15 2.45
N PHE A 133 17.84 18.17 1.59
CA PHE A 133 17.10 18.17 0.33
C PHE A 133 17.39 16.92 -0.52
N THR A 134 18.64 16.48 -0.56
CA THR A 134 19.06 15.26 -1.27
C THR A 134 18.35 14.01 -0.76
N GLU A 135 18.15 13.87 0.55
CA GLU A 135 17.46 12.72 1.16
C GLU A 135 15.98 12.74 0.85
N LYS A 136 15.34 13.91 0.93
CA LYS A 136 13.93 14.10 0.54
C LYS A 136 13.71 13.77 -0.92
N LEU A 137 14.56 14.29 -1.80
CA LEU A 137 14.51 14.03 -3.22
C LEU A 137 14.69 12.53 -3.50
N MET A 138 15.64 11.87 -2.83
CA MET A 138 15.83 10.43 -2.94
C MET A 138 14.54 9.68 -2.57
N PHE A 139 13.91 9.99 -1.43
CA PHE A 139 12.66 9.35 -1.03
C PHE A 139 11.53 9.59 -2.04
N THR A 140 11.37 10.81 -2.55
CA THR A 140 10.37 11.12 -3.57
C THR A 140 10.62 10.36 -4.88
N VAL A 141 11.88 10.28 -5.33
CA VAL A 141 12.23 9.56 -6.56
C VAL A 141 11.98 8.06 -6.39
N VAL A 142 12.36 7.48 -5.25
CA VAL A 142 12.09 6.06 -4.95
C VAL A 142 10.59 5.81 -4.91
N TYR A 143 9.82 6.66 -4.22
CA TYR A 143 8.36 6.56 -4.14
C TYR A 143 7.72 6.60 -5.53
N ALA A 144 8.07 7.60 -6.34
CA ALA A 144 7.54 7.76 -7.70
C ALA A 144 7.92 6.59 -8.61
N THR A 145 9.15 6.07 -8.49
CA THR A 145 9.63 4.94 -9.29
C THR A 145 8.91 3.65 -8.92
N VAL A 146 8.79 3.34 -7.62
CA VAL A 146 8.09 2.13 -7.14
C VAL A 146 6.61 2.19 -7.52
N LEU A 147 5.96 3.33 -7.28
CA LEU A 147 4.54 3.51 -7.59
C LEU A 147 4.29 3.49 -9.12
N GLY A 148 5.17 4.11 -9.91
CA GLY A 148 5.09 4.08 -11.37
C GLY A 148 5.26 2.65 -11.93
N ASN A 149 6.22 1.89 -11.40
CA ASN A 149 6.41 0.49 -11.76
C ASN A 149 5.22 -0.39 -11.35
N TYR A 150 4.61 -0.13 -10.20
CA TYR A 150 3.39 -0.81 -9.75
C TYR A 150 2.22 -0.61 -10.73
N TYR A 151 1.93 0.63 -11.12
CA TYR A 151 0.87 0.88 -12.10
C TYR A 151 1.19 0.29 -13.47
N ASN A 152 2.45 0.37 -13.92
CA ASN A 152 2.87 -0.28 -15.16
C ASN A 152 2.65 -1.81 -15.10
N PHE A 153 2.96 -2.43 -13.96
CA PHE A 153 2.73 -3.85 -13.71
C PHE A 153 1.23 -4.20 -13.78
N CYS A 154 0.35 -3.43 -13.12
CA CYS A 154 -1.11 -3.62 -13.14
C CYS A 154 -1.75 -3.40 -14.52
N ILE A 155 -1.17 -2.52 -15.34
CA ILE A 155 -1.63 -2.29 -16.72
C ILE A 155 -1.23 -3.47 -17.60
N ARG A 156 0.04 -3.90 -17.51
CA ARG A 156 0.62 -4.95 -18.35
C ARG A 156 0.08 -6.35 -18.02
N TYR A 157 -0.23 -6.60 -16.75
CA TYR A 157 -0.76 -7.86 -16.24
C TYR A 157 -2.12 -7.58 -15.57
N PRO A 158 -3.24 -7.66 -16.31
CA PRO A 158 -4.56 -7.31 -15.79
C PRO A 158 -5.16 -8.47 -14.99
N PHE A 159 -4.57 -8.79 -13.83
CA PHE A 159 -5.04 -9.80 -12.89
C PHE A 159 -5.22 -9.22 -11.49
N ILE A 160 -6.19 -9.72 -10.72
CA ILE A 160 -6.46 -9.24 -9.35
C ILE A 160 -5.21 -9.35 -8.46
N CYS A 161 -4.51 -10.48 -8.50
CA CYS A 161 -3.26 -10.71 -7.75
C CYS A 161 -2.11 -9.76 -8.10
N THR A 162 -2.18 -9.09 -9.26
CA THR A 162 -1.18 -8.09 -9.67
C THR A 162 -1.35 -6.78 -8.89
N MET A 163 -2.54 -6.49 -8.37
CA MET A 163 -2.88 -5.27 -7.64
C MET A 163 -2.54 -5.34 -6.13
N ASN A 164 -1.72 -6.31 -5.73
CA ASN A 164 -1.42 -6.56 -4.33
C ASN A 164 -0.49 -5.49 -3.74
N PHE A 165 -0.76 -5.10 -2.49
CA PHE A 165 0.02 -4.12 -1.74
C PHE A 165 1.51 -4.49 -1.55
N ARG A 166 1.86 -5.78 -1.58
CA ARG A 166 3.23 -6.29 -1.41
C ARG A 166 4.24 -5.66 -2.37
N TYR A 167 3.79 -5.20 -3.54
CA TYR A 167 4.63 -4.56 -4.54
C TYR A 167 5.00 -3.11 -4.21
N ILE A 168 4.34 -2.48 -3.22
CA ILE A 168 4.51 -1.07 -2.86
C ILE A 168 4.86 -0.84 -1.38
N ILE A 169 5.28 -1.88 -0.64
CA ILE A 169 5.70 -1.77 0.77
C ILE A 169 6.71 -0.61 1.02
N PRO A 170 7.73 -0.38 0.14
CA PRO A 170 8.64 0.74 0.33
C PRO A 170 7.94 2.11 0.36
N CYS A 171 6.85 2.28 -0.39
CA CYS A 171 6.07 3.53 -0.42
C CYS A 171 5.42 3.82 0.93
N MET A 172 4.95 2.78 1.65
CA MET A 172 4.39 2.92 2.99
C MET A 172 5.43 3.43 3.99
N LEU A 173 6.63 2.85 3.98
CA LEU A 173 7.73 3.28 4.86
C LEU A 173 8.13 4.73 4.61
N ILE A 174 8.22 5.12 3.33
CA ILE A 174 8.48 6.50 2.93
C ILE A 174 7.35 7.42 3.41
N GLY A 175 6.09 6.99 3.33
CA GLY A 175 4.95 7.72 3.87
C GLY A 175 5.08 7.98 5.38
N LEU A 176 5.46 6.97 6.16
CA LEU A 176 5.68 7.09 7.61
C LEU A 176 6.79 8.07 7.96
N ILE A 177 7.92 8.02 7.24
CA ILE A 177 9.03 8.97 7.43
C ILE A 177 8.54 10.41 7.19
N ASN A 178 7.77 10.63 6.12
CA ASN A 178 7.26 11.96 5.79
C ASN A 178 6.22 12.47 6.80
N ILE A 179 5.36 11.61 7.35
CA ILE A 179 4.48 11.98 8.47
C ILE A 179 5.31 12.42 9.68
N GLY A 180 6.36 11.69 10.03
CA GLY A 180 7.25 12.03 11.16
C GLY A 180 7.95 13.37 10.96
N LEU A 181 8.54 13.60 9.79
CA LEU A 181 9.16 14.88 9.43
C LEU A 181 8.15 16.04 9.44
N PHE A 182 6.94 15.82 8.94
CA PHE A 182 5.88 16.82 8.92
C PHE A 182 5.36 17.15 10.33
N THR A 183 5.28 16.15 11.19
CA THR A 183 4.86 16.33 12.59
C THR A 183 5.92 17.11 13.37
N ASP A 184 7.21 16.84 13.16
CA ASP A 184 8.31 17.63 13.77
C ASP A 184 8.31 19.09 13.28
N LEU A 185 8.06 19.33 11.99
CA LEU A 185 7.86 20.69 11.47
C LEU A 185 6.71 21.41 12.17
N CYS A 186 5.58 20.73 12.37
CA CYS A 186 4.41 21.30 13.02
C CYS A 186 4.61 21.52 14.52
N SER A 187 5.31 20.62 15.23
CA SER A 187 5.55 20.74 16.67
C SER A 187 6.48 21.90 17.02
N ARG A 188 7.41 22.27 16.12
CA ARG A 188 8.28 23.44 16.28
C ARG A 188 7.57 24.77 16.01
N SER A 189 6.43 24.74 15.33
CA SER A 189 5.64 25.93 15.01
C SER A 189 4.73 26.30 16.19
N GLU A 190 4.79 27.56 16.64
CA GLU A 190 3.92 28.05 17.71
C GLU A 190 2.46 28.26 17.26
N LYS A 191 2.18 28.13 15.96
CA LYS A 191 0.85 28.36 15.38
C LYS A 191 -0.16 27.32 15.87
N SER A 192 -1.30 27.79 16.38
CA SER A 192 -2.45 26.98 16.78
C SER A 192 -2.87 25.88 15.77
N PRO A 193 -2.93 26.13 14.44
CA PRO A 193 -3.25 25.08 13.47
C PRO A 193 -2.24 23.93 13.43
N CYS A 194 -0.95 24.20 13.65
CA CYS A 194 0.08 23.16 13.66
C CYS A 194 -0.07 22.22 14.86
N LYS A 195 -0.42 22.75 16.04
CA LYS A 195 -0.72 21.93 17.22
C LYS A 195 -1.96 21.06 17.03
N ALA A 196 -3.00 21.60 16.39
CA ALA A 196 -4.20 20.83 16.05
C ALA A 196 -3.88 19.66 15.10
N ILE A 197 -3.06 19.89 14.07
CA ILE A 197 -2.63 18.83 13.12
C ILE A 197 -1.90 17.70 13.84
N VAL A 198 -0.94 18.02 14.71
CA VAL A 198 -0.17 17.01 15.48
C VAL A 198 -1.09 16.20 16.39
N SER A 199 -2.02 16.87 17.07
CA SER A 199 -3.01 16.22 17.93
C SER A 199 -3.92 15.27 17.15
N THR A 200 -4.47 15.74 16.02
CA THR A 200 -5.32 14.93 15.12
C THR A 200 -4.55 13.72 14.58
N LEU A 201 -3.30 13.89 14.14
CA LEU A 201 -2.47 12.78 13.69
C LEU A 201 -2.23 11.73 14.78
N SER A 202 -2.03 12.18 16.03
CA SER A 202 -1.85 11.30 17.18
C SER A 202 -3.12 10.52 17.50
N TYR A 203 -4.30 11.16 17.47
CA TYR A 203 -5.59 10.49 17.67
C TYR A 203 -5.90 9.49 16.55
N LEU A 204 -5.70 9.87 15.28
CA LEU A 204 -5.90 8.97 14.13
C LEU A 204 -4.97 7.76 14.19
N SER A 205 -3.70 7.96 14.55
CA SER A 205 -2.73 6.87 14.69
C SER A 205 -3.10 5.93 15.84
N SER A 206 -3.54 6.49 16.98
CA SER A 206 -4.00 5.70 18.13
C SER A 206 -5.25 4.87 17.78
N ALA A 207 -6.22 5.49 17.12
CA ALA A 207 -7.43 4.81 16.64
C ALA A 207 -7.09 3.70 15.63
N PHE A 208 -6.16 3.96 14.70
CA PHE A 208 -5.67 2.96 13.75
C PHE A 208 -5.07 1.74 14.46
N ILE A 209 -4.24 1.95 15.48
CA ILE A 209 -3.62 0.86 16.26
C ILE A 209 -4.68 0.03 16.97
N VAL A 210 -5.62 0.69 17.67
CA VAL A 210 -6.68 -0.01 18.44
C VAL A 210 -7.59 -0.80 17.50
N LEU A 211 -8.05 -0.19 16.40
CA LEU A 211 -8.92 -0.87 15.44
C LEU A 211 -8.19 -2.02 14.74
N SER A 212 -6.93 -1.83 14.37
CA SER A 212 -6.10 -2.89 13.79
C SER A 212 -5.98 -4.06 14.76
N TYR A 213 -5.66 -3.80 16.03
CA TYR A 213 -5.61 -4.86 17.06
C TYR A 213 -6.93 -5.63 17.16
N ILE A 214 -8.06 -4.92 17.22
CA ILE A 214 -9.39 -5.56 17.29
C ILE A 214 -9.66 -6.38 16.03
N THR A 215 -9.35 -5.85 14.84
CA THR A 215 -9.51 -6.55 13.56
C THR A 215 -8.74 -7.88 13.57
N TYR A 216 -7.45 -7.84 13.90
CA TYR A 216 -6.61 -9.03 13.89
C TYR A 216 -6.92 -9.99 15.05
N PHE A 217 -7.43 -9.49 16.17
CA PHE A 217 -7.94 -10.33 17.25
C PHE A 217 -9.12 -11.19 16.79
N PHE A 218 -10.10 -10.60 16.09
CA PHE A 218 -11.23 -11.36 15.55
C PHE A 218 -10.78 -12.39 14.53
N VAL A 219 -9.89 -12.01 13.60
CA VAL A 219 -9.32 -12.92 12.58
C VAL A 219 -8.57 -14.09 13.23
N ALA A 220 -7.81 -13.86 14.29
CA ALA A 220 -7.14 -14.94 15.01
C ALA A 220 -8.14 -15.86 15.74
N SER A 221 -9.19 -15.29 16.34
CA SER A 221 -10.18 -16.03 17.10
C SER A 221 -11.09 -16.94 16.26
N THR A 222 -11.26 -16.65 14.97
CA THR A 222 -12.04 -17.47 14.03
C THR A 222 -11.22 -18.59 13.37
N ASN A 223 -9.89 -18.53 13.48
CA ASN A 223 -8.97 -19.53 12.91
C ASN A 223 -8.48 -20.58 13.92
N GLY A 224 -8.90 -20.49 15.20
CA GLY A 224 -8.59 -21.46 16.26
C GLY A 224 -9.78 -22.34 16.59
#